data_AF-A0AAV0THP5-F1
#
_entry.id   AF-A0AAV0THP5-F1
#
_cell.length_a   1.000
_cell.length_b   1.000
_cell.length_c   1.000
_cell.angle_alpha   90.00
_cell.angle_beta   90.00
_cell.angle_gamma   90.00
#
_symmetry.space_group_name_H-M   'P 1'
#
loop_
_entity.id
_entity.type
_entity.pdbx_description
1 polymer ?
#
loop_
_entity_poly.entity_id
_entity_poly.type
_entity_poly.pdbx_seq_one_letter_code
_entity_poly.pdbx_strand_id
1 'polypeptide(L)'
;MVAALQTSRLARASVQRRALTSLVNKKNLVPEDQHLFTTSKAPTYVKRPSDRLLLTGMFLGMGLGFAQSIRGEISMATGTGKKE
;
A
#
# COMPACT_ATOMS: atom_id res chain seq x y z
N MET A 1 23.71 -14.92 18.34
CA MET A 1 23.35 -13.62 17.69
C MET A 1 24.09 -13.31 16.39
N VAL A 2 25.17 -14.04 16.02
CA VAL A 2 25.99 -13.72 14.83
C VAL A 2 25.36 -14.17 13.49
N ALA A 3 24.58 -15.27 13.49
CA ALA A 3 23.97 -15.81 12.26
C ALA A 3 22.94 -14.87 11.60
N ALA A 4 22.15 -14.12 12.39
CA ALA A 4 21.13 -13.18 11.88
C ALA A 4 21.74 -11.93 11.21
N LEU A 5 22.95 -11.54 11.60
CA LEU A 5 23.67 -10.43 11.00
C LEU A 5 24.30 -10.80 9.65
N GLN A 6 24.67 -12.07 9.47
CA GLN A 6 25.22 -12.55 8.20
C GLN A 6 24.13 -12.74 7.14
N THR A 7 22.95 -13.25 7.53
CA THR A 7 21.79 -13.40 6.62
C THR A 7 21.24 -12.06 6.15
N SER A 8 21.16 -11.07 7.05
CA SER A 8 20.71 -9.71 6.69
C SER A 8 21.67 -8.98 5.74
N ARG A 9 22.99 -9.19 5.86
CA ARG A 9 23.98 -8.63 4.92
C ARG A 9 23.87 -9.25 3.52
N LEU A 10 23.68 -10.57 3.44
CA LEU A 10 23.46 -11.27 2.17
C LEU A 10 22.14 -10.86 1.49
N ALA A 11 21.07 -10.68 2.27
CA ALA A 11 19.79 -10.18 1.77
C ALA A 11 19.88 -8.73 1.26
N ARG A 12 20.64 -7.86 1.92
CA ARG A 12 20.84 -6.48 1.48
C ARG A 12 21.67 -6.39 0.20
N ALA A 13 22.71 -7.22 0.07
CA ALA A 13 23.55 -7.27 -1.13
C ALA A 13 22.81 -7.83 -2.36
N SER A 14 21.94 -8.82 -2.18
CA SER A 14 21.11 -9.36 -3.26
C SER A 14 20.01 -8.39 -3.70
N VAL A 15 19.41 -7.64 -2.76
CA VAL A 15 18.45 -6.57 -3.07
C VAL A 15 19.11 -5.42 -3.84
N GLN A 16 20.31 -4.99 -3.46
CA GLN A 16 21.03 -3.92 -4.16
C GLN A 16 21.42 -4.31 -5.60
N ARG A 17 21.86 -5.56 -5.84
CA ARG A 17 22.15 -6.02 -7.21
C ARG A 17 20.91 -6.12 -8.10
N ARG A 18 19.74 -6.47 -7.54
CA ARG A 18 18.47 -6.52 -8.30
C ARG A 18 17.94 -5.13 -8.66
N ALA A 19 18.29 -4.10 -7.89
CA ALA A 19 17.86 -2.73 -8.14
C ALA A 19 18.60 -2.07 -9.32
N LEU A 20 19.91 -2.35 -9.50
CA LEU A 20 20.75 -1.69 -10.53
C LEU A 20 20.53 -2.21 -11.96
N THR A 21 20.11 -3.47 -12.13
CA THR A 21 19.91 -4.07 -13.46
C THR A 21 18.50 -3.84 -14.02
N SER A 22 17.56 -3.35 -13.21
CA SER A 22 16.13 -3.32 -13.57
C SER A 22 15.66 -2.05 -14.31
N LEU A 23 16.47 -0.99 -14.38
CA LEU A 23 16.04 0.26 -15.02
C LEU A 23 16.13 0.20 -16.55
N VAL A 24 17.09 -0.55 -17.09
CA VAL A 24 17.34 -0.67 -18.54
C VAL A 24 16.51 -1.80 -19.19
N ASN A 25 16.06 -2.78 -18.40
CA ASN A 25 15.40 -4.00 -18.90
C ASN A 25 13.90 -4.11 -18.56
N LYS A 26 13.26 -3.00 -18.15
CA LYS A 26 11.81 -2.96 -17.91
C LYS A 26 11.06 -2.69 -19.21
N LYS A 27 9.94 -3.38 -19.42
CA LYS A 27 8.99 -3.07 -20.50
C LYS A 27 8.59 -1.59 -20.40
N ASN A 28 8.76 -0.84 -21.48
CA ASN A 28 8.31 0.54 -21.54
C ASN A 28 6.78 0.58 -21.64
N LEU A 29 6.12 1.04 -20.58
CA LEU A 29 4.66 1.17 -20.48
C LEU A 29 4.18 2.62 -20.72
N VAL A 30 5.10 3.56 -20.92
CA VAL A 30 4.78 4.99 -21.05
C VAL A 30 3.77 5.28 -22.16
N PRO A 31 3.89 4.69 -23.38
CA PRO A 31 2.90 4.94 -24.44
C PRO A 31 1.52 4.35 -24.11
N GLU A 32 1.48 3.16 -23.50
CA GLU A 32 0.24 2.49 -23.07
C GLU A 32 -0.46 3.33 -21.98
N ASP A 33 0.30 3.85 -21.02
CA ASP A 33 -0.21 4.73 -19.97
C ASP A 33 -0.70 6.05 -20.55
N GLN A 34 0.07 6.71 -21.42
CA GLN A 34 -0.36 7.96 -22.07
C GLN A 34 -1.70 7.79 -22.78
N HIS A 35 -1.85 6.73 -23.57
CA HIS A 35 -3.11 6.42 -24.25
C HIS A 35 -4.25 6.18 -23.24
N LEU A 36 -4.01 5.42 -22.17
CA LEU A 36 -5.01 5.19 -21.12
C LEU A 36 -5.46 6.51 -20.46
N PHE A 37 -4.52 7.42 -20.21
CA PHE A 37 -4.81 8.69 -19.56
C PHE A 37 -5.43 9.75 -20.49
N THR A 38 -5.24 9.68 -21.80
CA THR A 38 -5.84 10.62 -22.74
C THR A 38 -7.19 10.16 -23.29
N THR A 39 -7.39 8.84 -23.42
CA THR A 39 -8.57 8.27 -24.10
C THR A 39 -9.71 7.97 -23.13
N SER A 40 -9.42 7.65 -21.87
CA SER A 40 -10.45 7.32 -20.88
C SER A 40 -11.07 8.57 -20.25
N LYS A 41 -12.41 8.60 -20.20
CA LYS A 41 -13.20 9.62 -19.48
C LYS A 41 -13.35 9.35 -17.98
N ALA A 42 -12.79 8.24 -17.48
CA ALA A 42 -12.83 7.94 -16.04
C ALA A 42 -12.01 8.95 -15.23
N PRO A 43 -12.42 9.25 -13.98
CA PRO A 43 -11.61 10.04 -13.06
C PRO A 43 -10.20 9.48 -12.89
N THR A 44 -9.22 10.35 -12.71
CA THR A 44 -7.79 10.00 -12.66
C THR A 44 -7.47 8.93 -11.62
N TYR A 45 -8.19 8.90 -10.50
CA TYR A 45 -8.00 7.97 -9.38
C TYR A 45 -8.65 6.60 -9.57
N VAL A 46 -9.31 6.33 -10.71
CA VAL A 46 -9.95 5.03 -11.04
C VAL A 46 -9.68 4.61 -12.49
N LYS A 47 -8.61 5.13 -13.09
CA LYS A 47 -8.31 4.93 -14.51
C LYS A 47 -7.87 3.51 -14.81
N ARG A 48 -7.09 2.90 -13.93
CA ARG A 48 -6.68 1.50 -14.07
C ARG A 48 -7.69 0.60 -13.37
N PRO A 49 -7.88 -0.64 -13.88
CA PRO A 49 -8.76 -1.61 -13.24
C PRO A 49 -8.31 -1.94 -11.80
N SER A 50 -7.00 -1.91 -11.52
CA SER A 50 -6.44 -2.10 -10.18
C SER A 50 -6.83 -1.00 -9.18
N ASP A 51 -7.07 0.21 -9.67
CA ASP A 51 -7.30 1.38 -8.81
C ASP A 51 -8.60 1.23 -8.02
N ARG A 52 -9.61 0.56 -8.60
CA ARG A 52 -10.87 0.26 -7.90
C ARG A 52 -10.66 -0.63 -6.68
N LEU A 53 -9.80 -1.64 -6.80
CA LEU A 53 -9.49 -2.54 -5.69
C LEU A 53 -8.72 -1.80 -4.59
N LEU A 54 -7.73 -0.99 -4.97
CA LEU A 54 -6.98 -0.15 -4.04
C LEU A 54 -7.88 0.84 -3.30
N LEU A 55 -8.76 1.52 -4.03
CA LEU A 55 -9.71 2.49 -3.48
C LEU A 55 -10.69 1.82 -2.50
N THR A 56 -11.19 0.64 -2.87
CA THR A 56 -12.10 -0.16 -2.02
C THR A 56 -11.40 -0.58 -0.73
N GLY A 57 -10.16 -1.08 -0.82
CA GLY A 57 -9.36 -1.44 0.35
C GLY A 57 -9.09 -0.24 1.27
N MET A 58 -8.79 0.93 0.70
CA MET A 58 -8.59 2.16 1.45
C MET A 58 -9.85 2.58 2.21
N PHE A 59 -11.01 2.59 1.55
CA PHE A 59 -12.28 2.96 2.21
C PHE A 59 -12.70 1.97 3.29
N LEU A 60 -12.48 0.66 3.08
CA LEU A 60 -12.72 -0.35 4.11
C LEU A 60 -11.84 -0.12 5.34
N GLY A 61 -10.54 0.06 5.15
CA GLY A 61 -9.62 0.35 6.25
C GLY A 61 -10.00 1.62 7.02
N MET A 62 -10.38 2.67 6.30
CA MET A 62 -10.82 3.93 6.88
C MET A 62 -12.13 3.76 7.67
N GLY A 63 -13.11 3.04 7.13
CA GLY A 63 -14.37 2.77 7.81
C GLY A 63 -14.18 1.97 9.11
N LEU A 64 -13.32 0.95 9.08
CA LEU A 64 -12.96 0.17 10.28
C LEU A 64 -12.23 1.03 11.32
N GLY A 65 -11.32 1.90 10.89
CA GLY A 65 -10.65 2.86 11.78
C GLY A 65 -11.63 3.82 12.43
N PHE A 66 -12.56 4.39 11.63
CA PHE A 66 -13.58 5.30 12.12
C PHE A 66 -14.53 4.66 13.13
N ALA A 67 -14.99 3.43 12.85
CA ALA A 67 -15.82 2.68 13.79
C ALA A 67 -15.09 2.40 15.12
N GLN A 68 -13.79 2.11 15.07
CA GLN A 68 -12.98 1.96 16.28
C GLN A 68 -12.82 3.27 17.05
N SER A 69 -12.67 4.40 16.36
CA SER A 69 -12.62 5.72 17.00
C SER A 69 -13.91 6.02 17.77
N ILE A 70 -15.08 5.84 17.12
CA ILE A 70 -16.38 6.02 17.78
C ILE A 70 -16.54 5.09 18.98
N ARG A 71 -16.19 3.81 18.81
CA ARG A 71 -16.23 2.84 19.91
C ARG A 71 -15.33 3.28 21.07
N GLY A 72 -14.14 3.79 20.77
CA GLY A 72 -13.22 4.34 21.76
C GLY A 72 -13.83 5.51 22.54
N GLU A 73 -14.45 6.46 21.84
CA GLU A 73 -15.15 7.60 22.47
C GLU A 73 -16.29 7.14 23.38
N ILE A 74 -17.11 6.19 22.95
CA ILE A 74 -18.21 5.63 23.76
C ILE A 74 -17.67 4.93 25.01
N SER A 75 -16.61 4.13 24.88
CA SER A 75 -15.97 3.47 26.01
C SER A 75 -15.37 4.48 27.01
N MET A 76 -14.77 5.56 26.52
CA MET A 76 -14.28 6.66 27.37
C MET A 76 -15.43 7.37 28.10
N ALA A 77 -16.52 7.70 27.39
CA ALA A 77 -17.68 8.39 27.96
C ALA A 77 -18.42 7.55 29.01
N THR A 78 -18.49 6.24 28.81
CA THR A 78 -19.18 5.31 29.73
C THR A 78 -18.27 4.71 30.79
N GLY A 79 -16.97 4.98 30.72
CA GLY A 79 -15.97 4.41 31.64
C GLY A 79 -15.79 2.90 31.52
N THR A 80 -16.22 2.29 30.41
CA THR A 80 -16.21 0.84 30.18
C THR A 80 -14.96 0.38 29.43
N GLY A 81 -14.64 -0.92 29.47
CA GLY A 81 -13.58 -1.51 28.64
C GLY A 81 -12.14 -1.31 29.15
N LYS A 82 -11.97 -0.90 30.41
CA LYS A 82 -10.66 -0.95 31.08
C LYS A 82 -10.27 -2.43 31.29
N LYS A 83 -9.04 -2.79 30.95
CA LYS A 83 -8.46 -4.05 31.42
C LYS A 83 -8.12 -3.90 32.90
N GLU A 84 -8.43 -4.94 33.67
CA GLU A 84 -7.89 -5.11 35.03
C GLU A 84 -6.36 -5.09 35.02
#